data_AF-A0AAU3K0Y4-F1
#
_entry.id   AF-A0AAU3K0Y4-F1
#
_cell.length_a   1.000
_cell.length_b   1.000
_cell.length_c   1.000
_cell.angle_alpha   90.00
_cell.angle_beta   90.00
_cell.angle_gamma   90.00
#
_symmetry.space_group_name_H-M   'P 1'
#
loop_
_entity.id
_entity.type
_entity.pdbx_description
1 polymer ?
#
loop_
_entity_poly.entity_id
_entity_poly.type
_entity_poly.pdbx_seq_one_letter_code
_entity_poly.pdbx_strand_id
1 'polypeptide(L)'
;MTSTTDTAGHPDVTEITDLTEGLLAPSRTSYVRQHLDECDICADVYASLEEIRGLLGSMPSPARMPDDIADRIDAALAAEAEGAHVSRETSTPLDRPADRPTGYAHAATGPGRKGSTRRVRRRTIVLGTAFTAAALGLGSLLVSSLGDDNKHPQAASTFSGQKVESQVAELLKGQGGKKTTRSGGPSVGIKSHPSDLTPDEHGDTIKLQPTSVPACVLKGIGRTDTSVLGVKEGTYDDTDAYLVLLPAAGDSNRVTAYVVDSACVKQPSVPAEVLLTQSYARS
;
A
#
# COMPACT_ATOMS: atom_id res chain seq x y z
N MET A 1 2.19 -17.01 14.72
CA MET A 1 1.40 -16.67 15.92
C MET A 1 2.30 -16.02 16.94
N THR A 2 2.49 -14.71 16.79
CA THR A 2 3.23 -13.86 17.74
C THR A 2 2.20 -13.20 18.65
N SER A 3 1.90 -13.81 19.81
CA SER A 3 1.09 -13.14 20.83
C SER A 3 1.88 -11.97 21.40
N THR A 4 1.68 -10.79 20.83
CA THR A 4 2.20 -9.51 21.32
C THR A 4 1.10 -8.82 22.10
N THR A 5 0.94 -9.21 23.37
CA THR A 5 0.28 -8.33 24.35
C THR A 5 1.10 -7.03 24.41
N ASP A 6 0.44 -5.87 24.33
CA ASP A 6 1.11 -4.58 24.38
C ASP A 6 1.77 -4.35 25.76
N THR A 7 2.70 -3.40 25.81
CA THR A 7 3.37 -2.92 27.03
C THR A 7 2.40 -2.54 28.15
N ALA A 8 1.17 -2.10 27.81
CA ALA A 8 0.11 -1.81 28.78
C ALA A 8 -0.63 -3.05 29.33
N GLY A 9 -0.35 -4.27 28.83
CA GLY A 9 -1.00 -5.51 29.27
C GLY A 9 -2.28 -5.88 28.51
N HIS A 10 -2.68 -5.08 27.51
CA HIS A 10 -3.82 -5.38 26.64
C HIS A 10 -3.43 -6.35 25.50
N PRO A 11 -4.32 -7.28 25.08
CA PRO A 11 -4.12 -8.03 23.85
C PRO A 11 -4.11 -7.08 22.65
N ASP A 12 -3.26 -7.34 21.67
CA ASP A 12 -3.21 -6.54 20.45
C ASP A 12 -4.48 -6.72 19.59
N VAL A 13 -4.80 -5.71 18.77
CA VAL A 13 -5.96 -5.71 17.88
C VAL A 13 -5.91 -6.88 16.89
N THR A 14 -4.72 -7.32 16.45
CA THR A 14 -4.61 -8.52 15.61
C THR A 14 -5.04 -9.79 16.34
N GLU A 15 -4.75 -9.90 17.64
CA GLU A 15 -5.12 -11.04 18.48
C GLU A 15 -6.61 -11.05 18.82
N ILE A 16 -7.23 -9.87 18.97
CA ILE A 16 -8.70 -9.72 19.07
C ILE A 16 -9.36 -10.09 17.72
N THR A 17 -8.74 -9.76 16.59
CA THR A 17 -9.24 -10.14 15.25
C THR A 17 -9.14 -11.64 15.03
N ASP A 18 -8.02 -12.28 15.39
CA ASP A 18 -7.84 -13.73 15.37
C ASP A 18 -8.87 -14.45 16.27
N LEU A 19 -9.34 -13.81 17.34
CA LEU A 19 -10.46 -14.31 18.16
C LEU A 19 -11.79 -14.28 17.40
N THR A 20 -12.12 -13.17 16.71
CA THR A 20 -13.36 -13.05 15.90
C THR A 20 -13.40 -14.04 14.74
N GLU A 21 -12.25 -14.31 14.11
CA GLU A 21 -12.14 -15.26 12.99
C GLU A 21 -11.87 -16.72 13.44
N GLY A 22 -11.81 -16.99 14.74
CA GLY A 22 -11.64 -18.34 15.28
C GLY A 22 -10.27 -18.97 15.01
N LEU A 23 -9.25 -18.15 14.77
CA LEU A 23 -7.88 -18.57 14.41
C LEU A 23 -6.99 -18.84 15.64
N LEU A 24 -7.40 -18.37 16.83
CA LEU A 24 -6.66 -18.60 18.07
C LEU A 24 -6.72 -20.06 18.55
N ALA A 25 -5.61 -20.53 19.13
CA ALA A 25 -5.57 -21.79 19.86
C ALA A 25 -6.46 -21.73 21.12
N PRO A 26 -7.14 -22.84 21.51
CA PRO A 26 -8.18 -22.80 22.55
C PRO A 26 -7.79 -22.17 23.89
N SER A 27 -6.54 -22.37 24.32
CA SER A 27 -5.99 -21.78 25.56
C SER A 27 -5.79 -20.26 25.48
N ARG A 28 -5.49 -19.73 24.29
CA ARG A 28 -5.40 -18.27 24.07
C ARG A 28 -6.79 -17.66 23.89
N THR A 29 -7.70 -18.38 23.21
CA THR A 29 -9.12 -18.01 23.12
C THR A 29 -9.75 -17.78 24.50
N SER A 30 -9.52 -18.68 25.48
CA SER A 30 -10.03 -18.51 26.84
C SER A 30 -9.40 -17.32 27.57
N TYR A 31 -8.10 -17.09 27.41
CA TYR A 31 -7.40 -15.96 28.03
C TYR A 31 -7.89 -14.61 27.49
N VAL A 32 -8.01 -14.47 26.17
CA VAL A 32 -8.46 -13.20 25.55
C VAL A 32 -9.93 -12.93 25.91
N ARG A 33 -10.80 -13.96 25.94
CA ARG A 33 -12.18 -13.79 26.42
C ARG A 33 -12.26 -13.31 27.87
N GLN A 34 -11.49 -13.91 28.78
CA GLN A 34 -11.43 -13.43 30.16
C GLN A 34 -10.95 -11.97 30.25
N HIS A 35 -9.97 -11.58 29.43
CA HIS A 35 -9.53 -10.18 29.38
C HIS A 35 -10.63 -9.24 28.85
N LEU A 36 -11.43 -9.66 27.88
CA LEU A 36 -12.58 -8.89 27.39
C LEU A 36 -13.67 -8.73 28.47
N ASP A 37 -13.89 -9.76 29.30
CA ASP A 37 -14.84 -9.70 30.42
C ASP A 37 -14.35 -8.77 31.57
N GLU A 38 -13.04 -8.50 31.65
CA GLU A 38 -12.40 -7.70 32.71
C GLU A 38 -11.95 -6.30 32.26
N CYS A 39 -12.00 -5.98 30.95
CA CYS A 39 -11.45 -4.73 30.39
C CYS A 39 -12.36 -4.08 29.34
N ASP A 40 -13.11 -3.05 29.77
CA ASP A 40 -14.04 -2.26 28.93
C ASP A 40 -13.41 -1.78 27.61
N ILE A 41 -12.16 -1.29 27.64
CA ILE A 41 -11.45 -0.77 26.45
C ILE A 41 -11.31 -1.86 25.37
N CYS A 42 -10.98 -3.09 25.77
CA CYS A 42 -10.86 -4.20 24.84
C CYS A 42 -12.22 -4.73 24.39
N ALA A 43 -13.23 -4.69 25.27
CA ALA A 43 -14.61 -5.01 24.94
C ALA A 43 -15.21 -4.06 23.88
N ASP A 44 -14.96 -2.75 23.99
CA ASP A 44 -15.37 -1.74 23.01
C ASP A 44 -14.73 -1.98 21.63
N VAL A 45 -13.44 -2.35 21.59
CA VAL A 45 -12.75 -2.74 20.34
C VAL A 45 -13.38 -4.00 19.74
N TYR A 46 -13.64 -5.02 20.55
CA TYR A 46 -14.30 -6.25 20.08
C TYR A 46 -15.72 -5.98 19.54
N ALA A 47 -16.51 -5.15 20.22
CA ALA A 47 -17.84 -4.75 19.77
C ALA A 47 -17.80 -3.98 18.44
N SER A 48 -16.83 -3.08 18.28
CA SER A 48 -16.61 -2.32 17.03
C SER A 48 -16.26 -3.24 15.86
N LEU A 49 -15.47 -4.30 16.09
CA LEU A 49 -15.13 -5.29 15.06
C LEU A 49 -16.34 -6.13 14.64
N GLU A 50 -17.17 -6.57 15.60
CA GLU A 50 -18.41 -7.31 15.28
C GLU A 50 -19.48 -6.42 14.61
N GLU A 51 -19.53 -5.11 14.91
CA GLU A 51 -20.38 -4.16 14.15
C GLU A 51 -19.95 -4.11 12.66
N ILE A 52 -18.66 -3.91 12.40
CA ILE A 52 -18.11 -3.91 11.03
C ILE A 52 -18.39 -5.24 10.34
N ARG A 53 -18.23 -6.36 11.04
CA ARG A 53 -18.54 -7.70 10.52
C ARG A 53 -20.03 -7.85 10.17
N GLY A 54 -20.92 -7.33 11.01
CA GLY A 54 -22.36 -7.29 10.76
C GLY A 54 -22.72 -6.47 9.52
N LEU A 55 -22.11 -5.28 9.36
CA LEU A 55 -22.28 -4.43 8.19
C LEU A 55 -21.80 -5.15 6.91
N LEU A 56 -20.60 -5.75 6.94
CA LEU A 56 -20.06 -6.50 5.79
C LEU A 56 -20.89 -7.75 5.47
N GLY A 57 -21.39 -8.46 6.49
CA GLY A 57 -22.28 -9.62 6.34
C GLY A 57 -23.67 -9.28 5.79
N SER A 58 -24.10 -8.01 5.90
CA SER A 58 -25.35 -7.52 5.31
C SER A 58 -25.27 -7.21 3.82
N MET A 59 -24.06 -7.16 3.24
CA MET A 59 -23.87 -6.93 1.81
C MET A 59 -24.44 -8.10 0.99
N PRO A 60 -25.06 -7.82 -0.18
CA PRO A 60 -25.53 -8.88 -1.06
C PRO A 60 -24.35 -9.77 -1.46
N SER A 61 -24.52 -11.09 -1.34
CA SER A 61 -23.52 -12.07 -1.75
C SER A 61 -23.05 -11.77 -3.19
N PRO A 62 -21.74 -11.78 -3.46
CA PRO A 62 -21.24 -11.55 -4.81
C PRO A 62 -21.88 -12.57 -5.77
N ALA A 63 -22.10 -12.15 -7.02
CA ALA A 63 -22.65 -13.03 -8.04
C ALA A 63 -21.84 -14.33 -8.11
N ARG A 64 -22.54 -15.47 -8.20
CA ARG A 64 -21.88 -16.79 -8.30
C ARG A 64 -20.85 -16.76 -9.43
N MET A 65 -19.69 -17.35 -9.18
CA MET A 65 -18.70 -17.63 -10.22
C MET A 65 -19.39 -18.31 -11.41
N PRO A 66 -19.17 -17.84 -12.66
CA PRO A 66 -19.72 -18.50 -13.84
C PRO A 66 -19.28 -19.96 -13.90
N ASP A 67 -20.21 -20.85 -14.25
CA ASP A 67 -19.99 -22.30 -14.21
C ASP A 67 -18.80 -22.71 -15.11
N ASP A 68 -18.58 -22.03 -16.25
CA ASP A 68 -17.43 -22.29 -17.14
C ASP A 68 -16.06 -21.98 -16.50
N ILE A 69 -16.02 -21.04 -15.55
CA ILE A 69 -14.81 -20.70 -14.79
C ILE A 69 -14.60 -21.72 -13.67
N ALA A 70 -15.67 -22.12 -12.98
CA ALA A 70 -15.63 -23.15 -11.95
C ALA A 70 -15.16 -24.50 -12.53
N ASP A 71 -15.79 -24.97 -13.61
CA ASP A 71 -15.43 -26.20 -14.33
C ASP A 71 -13.96 -26.20 -14.78
N ARG A 72 -13.44 -25.05 -15.22
CA ARG A 72 -12.03 -24.90 -15.62
C ARG A 72 -11.06 -24.95 -14.45
N ILE A 73 -11.45 -24.45 -13.28
CA ILE A 73 -10.66 -24.53 -12.05
C ILE A 73 -10.65 -25.98 -11.56
N ASP A 74 -11.82 -26.63 -11.48
CA ASP A 74 -11.93 -28.01 -11.02
C ASP A 74 -11.22 -29.00 -11.96
N ALA A 75 -11.30 -28.80 -13.27
CA ALA A 75 -10.53 -29.59 -14.24
C ALA A 75 -9.00 -29.40 -14.10
N ALA A 76 -8.55 -28.18 -13.79
CA ALA A 76 -7.13 -27.91 -13.52
C ALA A 76 -6.68 -28.56 -12.20
N LEU A 77 -7.48 -28.46 -11.14
CA LEU A 77 -7.20 -29.11 -9.85
C LEU A 77 -7.19 -30.64 -9.96
N ALA A 78 -8.08 -31.23 -10.76
CA ALA A 78 -8.08 -32.67 -11.04
C ALA A 78 -6.81 -33.11 -11.80
N ALA A 79 -6.40 -32.36 -12.83
CA ALA A 79 -5.17 -32.64 -13.58
C ALA A 79 -3.90 -32.53 -12.70
N GLU A 80 -3.84 -31.55 -11.80
CA GLU A 80 -2.77 -31.44 -10.80
C GLU A 80 -2.84 -32.60 -9.77
N ALA A 81 -4.03 -33.03 -9.34
CA ALA A 81 -4.16 -34.17 -8.44
C ALA A 81 -3.72 -35.52 -9.07
N GLU A 82 -3.92 -35.68 -10.38
CA GLU A 82 -3.41 -36.84 -11.14
C GLU A 82 -1.90 -36.74 -11.44
N GLY A 83 -1.38 -35.53 -11.68
CA GLY A 83 0.04 -35.29 -11.94
C GLY A 83 0.94 -35.25 -10.70
N ALA A 84 0.39 -34.86 -9.56
CA ALA A 84 1.13 -34.61 -8.32
C ALA A 84 1.00 -35.77 -7.32
N HIS A 85 1.59 -36.92 -7.67
CA HIS A 85 2.10 -37.86 -6.66
C HIS A 85 3.29 -37.23 -5.90
N VAL A 86 3.02 -36.20 -5.09
CA VAL A 86 3.96 -35.71 -4.10
C VAL A 86 4.15 -36.84 -3.08
N SER A 87 5.36 -37.42 -3.04
CA SER A 87 5.67 -38.51 -2.14
C SER A 87 5.24 -38.19 -0.71
N ARG A 88 4.40 -39.04 -0.12
CA ARG A 88 4.04 -38.99 1.31
C ARG A 88 5.22 -39.47 2.17
N GLU A 89 6.30 -38.68 2.16
CA GLU A 89 7.48 -38.80 3.03
C GLU A 89 7.15 -38.41 4.49
N THR A 90 6.06 -38.93 5.02
CA THR A 90 5.76 -39.03 6.46
C THR A 90 4.89 -40.26 6.70
N SER A 91 5.34 -41.40 6.19
CA SER A 91 4.85 -42.72 6.61
C SER A 91 5.78 -43.23 7.70
N THR A 92 5.33 -43.23 8.96
CA THR A 92 6.10 -43.78 10.08
C THR A 92 6.38 -45.27 9.85
N PRO A 93 7.63 -45.75 9.98
CA PRO A 93 7.97 -47.11 9.62
C PRO A 93 7.52 -48.10 10.70
N LEU A 94 6.52 -48.92 10.39
CA LEU A 94 6.24 -50.16 11.10
C LEU A 94 6.23 -51.33 10.10
N ASP A 95 6.67 -52.48 10.60
CA ASP A 95 6.67 -53.81 9.97
C ASP A 95 7.56 -54.03 8.72
N ARG A 96 8.86 -54.18 9.02
CA ARG A 96 9.72 -55.14 8.29
C ARG A 96 9.30 -56.56 8.66
N PRO A 97 9.19 -57.45 7.66
CA PRO A 97 9.80 -58.78 7.78
C PRO A 97 11.00 -58.89 6.84
N ALA A 98 12.10 -59.46 7.33
CA ALA A 98 13.25 -59.81 6.51
C ALA A 98 13.29 -61.33 6.33
N ASP A 99 13.33 -61.82 5.09
CA ASP A 99 13.96 -63.11 4.78
C ASP A 99 14.32 -63.28 3.29
N ARG A 100 15.64 -63.33 3.02
CA ARG A 100 16.41 -64.25 2.13
C ARG A 100 15.96 -64.63 0.69
N PRO A 101 16.89 -65.10 -0.19
CA PRO A 101 18.19 -64.50 -0.56
C PRO A 101 18.48 -64.53 -2.09
N THR A 102 19.55 -63.81 -2.48
CA THR A 102 20.39 -63.91 -3.70
C THR A 102 20.11 -64.97 -4.78
N GLY A 103 19.99 -64.53 -6.04
CA GLY A 103 20.04 -65.39 -7.23
C GLY A 103 20.47 -64.69 -8.52
N TYR A 104 21.76 -64.82 -8.86
CA TYR A 104 22.40 -64.64 -10.18
C TYR A 104 22.36 -63.29 -10.94
N ALA A 105 23.53 -62.91 -11.45
CA ALA A 105 23.73 -61.87 -12.45
C ALA A 105 23.60 -62.46 -13.88
N HIS A 106 23.50 -61.59 -14.90
CA HIS A 106 24.47 -61.52 -16.00
C HIS A 106 24.25 -60.25 -16.82
N ALA A 107 25.33 -59.51 -17.09
CA ALA A 107 25.36 -58.48 -18.11
C ALA A 107 25.76 -59.11 -19.46
N ALA A 108 25.11 -58.72 -20.55
CA ALA A 108 25.54 -59.05 -21.91
C ALA A 108 25.24 -57.88 -22.86
N THR A 109 26.29 -57.31 -23.43
CA THR A 109 26.25 -56.27 -24.46
C THR A 109 25.91 -56.88 -25.83
N GLY A 110 25.13 -56.16 -26.66
CA GLY A 110 24.82 -56.59 -28.03
C GLY A 110 24.24 -55.43 -28.88
N PRO A 111 24.71 -55.20 -30.12
CA PRO A 111 24.46 -53.92 -30.80
C PRO A 111 23.34 -53.93 -31.86
N GLY A 112 22.60 -52.82 -31.92
CA GLY A 112 22.16 -52.20 -33.18
C GLY A 112 20.92 -52.74 -33.88
N ARG A 113 19.91 -51.88 -34.04
CA ARG A 113 19.19 -51.77 -35.32
C ARG A 113 18.79 -50.32 -35.64
N LYS A 114 18.55 -50.10 -36.93
CA LYS A 114 18.75 -48.83 -37.63
C LYS A 114 17.41 -48.19 -38.02
N GLY A 115 17.16 -46.99 -37.52
CA GLY A 115 16.51 -45.88 -38.22
C GLY A 115 15.02 -45.97 -38.59
N SER A 116 14.30 -44.89 -38.26
CA SER A 116 13.39 -44.27 -39.23
C SER A 116 13.41 -42.75 -39.04
N THR A 117 13.79 -42.03 -40.09
CA THR A 117 13.51 -40.60 -40.25
C THR A 117 12.57 -40.44 -41.44
N ARG A 118 11.93 -39.26 -41.55
CA ARG A 118 10.92 -38.81 -42.55
C ARG A 118 9.46 -38.95 -42.06
N ARG A 119 8.52 -38.06 -42.44
CA ARG A 119 8.58 -36.70 -43.05
C ARG A 119 7.18 -36.07 -42.93
N VAL A 120 7.12 -34.76 -42.69
CA VAL A 120 6.28 -33.77 -43.41
C VAL A 120 4.82 -34.14 -43.76
N ARG A 121 3.82 -33.38 -43.28
CA ARG A 121 3.09 -32.42 -44.15
C ARG A 121 2.27 -31.32 -43.42
N ARG A 122 2.30 -30.14 -44.06
CA ARG A 122 1.64 -28.86 -43.75
C ARG A 122 0.11 -28.89 -43.88
N ARG A 123 -0.58 -27.95 -43.21
CA ARG A 123 -1.58 -26.96 -43.75
C ARG A 123 -2.11 -26.10 -42.58
N THR A 124 -1.81 -24.80 -42.49
CA THR A 124 -2.51 -23.63 -43.08
C THR A 124 -3.96 -23.43 -42.64
N ILE A 125 -4.22 -22.37 -41.84
CA ILE A 125 -5.45 -21.58 -41.89
C ILE A 125 -5.03 -20.09 -41.90
N VAL A 126 -5.71 -19.29 -42.73
CA VAL A 126 -5.57 -17.84 -42.88
C VAL A 126 -6.97 -17.25 -42.75
N LEU A 127 -7.17 -16.25 -41.89
CA LEU A 127 -8.26 -15.26 -41.88
C LEU A 127 -8.00 -14.37 -40.64
N GLY A 128 -8.09 -13.04 -40.64
CA GLY A 128 -8.43 -12.11 -41.71
C GLY A 128 -9.43 -11.06 -41.21
N THR A 129 -8.96 -9.92 -40.71
CA THR A 129 -9.81 -8.78 -40.32
C THR A 129 -9.26 -7.48 -40.89
N ALA A 130 -10.16 -6.69 -41.50
CA ALA A 130 -9.81 -5.43 -42.17
C ALA A 130 -10.06 -4.25 -41.23
N PHE A 131 -9.15 -3.27 -41.22
CA PHE A 131 -9.38 -1.96 -40.62
C PHE A 131 -9.48 -0.90 -41.72
N THR A 132 -10.71 -0.58 -42.11
CA THR A 132 -11.03 0.55 -42.99
C THR A 132 -10.98 1.85 -42.20
N ALA A 133 -10.01 2.71 -42.50
CA ALA A 133 -10.02 4.09 -42.01
C ALA A 133 -11.07 4.91 -42.77
N ALA A 134 -11.97 5.57 -42.05
CA ALA A 134 -12.90 6.56 -42.60
C ALA A 134 -12.72 7.88 -41.83
N ALA A 135 -11.88 8.76 -42.37
CA ALA A 135 -11.76 10.12 -41.88
C ALA A 135 -12.82 11.00 -42.57
N LEU A 136 -13.83 11.45 -41.82
CA LEU A 136 -14.72 12.53 -42.20
C LEU A 136 -14.83 13.49 -41.02
N GLY A 137 -14.11 14.60 -41.09
CA GLY A 137 -14.34 15.74 -40.21
C GLY A 137 -15.30 16.72 -40.85
N LEU A 138 -16.21 17.30 -40.07
CA LEU A 138 -16.93 18.56 -40.28
C LEU A 138 -17.68 18.87 -38.98
N GLY A 139 -17.42 20.02 -38.34
CA GLY A 139 -18.15 20.42 -37.12
C GLY A 139 -17.38 21.41 -36.25
N SER A 140 -17.88 22.65 -36.19
CA SER A 140 -17.24 23.76 -35.49
C SER A 140 -17.68 23.88 -34.02
N LEU A 141 -16.69 24.04 -33.14
CA LEU A 141 -16.65 25.07 -32.09
C LEU A 141 -17.93 25.26 -31.23
N LEU A 142 -18.06 24.46 -30.18
CA LEU A 142 -18.64 24.92 -28.90
C LEU A 142 -17.75 24.46 -27.74
N VAL A 143 -17.57 25.37 -26.78
CA VAL A 143 -16.90 25.14 -25.49
C VAL A 143 -17.88 24.43 -24.52
N SER A 144 -17.33 23.78 -23.50
CA SER A 144 -18.01 23.02 -22.43
C SER A 144 -18.38 21.59 -22.80
N SER A 145 -17.60 20.63 -22.28
CA SER A 145 -17.86 19.19 -22.41
C SER A 145 -18.85 18.72 -21.33
N LEU A 146 -20.01 18.20 -21.74
CA LEU A 146 -20.84 17.27 -20.97
C LEU A 146 -20.33 15.84 -21.29
N GLY A 147 -20.29 14.85 -20.38
CA GLY A 147 -21.43 14.08 -19.84
C GLY A 147 -21.90 13.03 -20.87
N ASP A 148 -22.16 11.75 -20.57
CA ASP A 148 -22.12 10.92 -19.36
C ASP A 148 -21.99 9.43 -19.82
N ASP A 149 -21.64 8.39 -19.05
CA ASP A 149 -21.36 8.23 -17.62
C ASP A 149 -20.27 7.13 -17.42
N ASN A 150 -19.49 7.22 -16.33
CA ASN A 150 -18.68 6.15 -15.72
C ASN A 150 -18.19 6.66 -14.34
N LYS A 151 -18.91 6.31 -13.27
CA LYS A 151 -18.78 6.96 -11.96
C LYS A 151 -17.61 6.46 -11.09
N HIS A 152 -16.42 7.04 -11.26
CA HIS A 152 -15.75 7.73 -10.13
C HIS A 152 -14.55 8.60 -10.59
N PRO A 153 -14.26 9.72 -9.90
CA PRO A 153 -13.42 10.79 -10.46
C PRO A 153 -11.99 10.81 -9.89
N GLN A 154 -11.04 11.28 -10.71
CA GLN A 154 -9.88 12.04 -10.24
C GLN A 154 -9.21 12.74 -11.44
N ALA A 155 -9.56 14.02 -11.66
CA ALA A 155 -8.54 14.95 -12.11
C ALA A 155 -7.44 14.91 -11.04
N ALA A 156 -6.21 14.56 -11.42
CA ALA A 156 -5.17 14.24 -10.44
C ALA A 156 -5.04 15.36 -9.41
N SER A 157 -5.19 14.98 -8.14
CA SER A 157 -5.08 15.82 -6.95
C SER A 157 -4.01 16.91 -7.15
N THR A 158 -4.44 18.15 -7.36
CA THR A 158 -3.62 19.25 -7.87
C THR A 158 -3.28 20.22 -6.75
N PHE A 159 -1.99 20.45 -6.52
CA PHE A 159 -1.46 21.41 -5.56
C PHE A 159 -0.71 22.52 -6.30
N SER A 160 -1.09 23.78 -6.08
CA SER A 160 -0.56 24.98 -6.76
C SER A 160 -0.53 24.84 -8.28
N GLY A 161 -1.62 24.33 -8.87
CA GLY A 161 -1.75 24.14 -10.33
C GLY A 161 -0.88 23.02 -10.93
N GLN A 162 -0.22 22.20 -10.10
CA GLN A 162 0.56 21.03 -10.53
C GLN A 162 0.12 19.76 -9.81
N LYS A 163 0.39 18.60 -10.41
CA LYS A 163 0.14 17.30 -9.79
C LYS A 163 0.92 17.14 -8.47
N VAL A 164 0.25 16.75 -7.38
CA VAL A 164 0.89 16.51 -6.06
C VAL A 164 2.10 15.58 -6.21
N GLU A 165 1.98 14.51 -7.01
CA GLU A 165 3.03 13.52 -7.28
C GLU A 165 4.32 14.18 -7.83
N SER A 166 4.18 15.19 -8.68
CA SER A 166 5.32 15.92 -9.27
C SER A 166 6.04 16.78 -8.23
N GLN A 167 5.29 17.35 -7.29
CA GLN A 167 5.84 18.19 -6.21
C GLN A 167 6.44 17.35 -5.08
N VAL A 168 5.87 16.18 -4.80
CA VAL A 168 6.48 15.17 -3.91
C VAL A 168 7.85 14.79 -4.47
N ALA A 169 7.92 14.46 -5.77
CA ALA A 169 9.19 14.15 -6.43
C ALA A 169 10.18 15.33 -6.44
N GLU A 170 9.70 16.57 -6.57
CA GLU A 170 10.52 17.79 -6.45
C GLU A 170 11.10 17.94 -5.04
N LEU A 171 10.27 17.83 -3.99
CA LEU A 171 10.68 17.94 -2.59
C LEU A 171 11.70 16.86 -2.19
N LEU A 172 11.47 15.61 -2.60
CA LEU A 172 12.41 14.51 -2.38
C LEU A 172 13.76 14.74 -3.09
N LYS A 173 13.74 15.25 -4.33
CA LYS A 173 14.98 15.60 -5.07
C LYS A 173 15.69 16.81 -4.47
N GLY A 174 14.94 17.78 -3.95
CA GLY A 174 15.47 18.99 -3.29
C GLY A 174 16.31 18.67 -2.05
N GLN A 175 15.97 17.61 -1.30
CA GLN A 175 16.80 17.13 -0.18
C GLN A 175 18.17 16.59 -0.63
N GLY A 176 18.31 16.12 -1.88
CA GLY A 176 19.56 15.60 -2.43
C GLY A 176 20.45 16.63 -3.14
N GLY A 177 20.03 17.90 -3.23
CA GLY A 177 20.61 18.81 -4.22
C GLY A 177 20.49 20.30 -3.94
N LYS A 178 21.01 20.81 -2.80
CA LYS A 178 21.32 22.25 -2.64
C LYS A 178 22.50 22.67 -3.54
N LYS A 179 22.30 22.70 -4.86
CA LYS A 179 22.99 23.66 -5.74
C LYS A 179 22.36 25.02 -5.53
N THR A 180 22.73 25.68 -4.42
CA THR A 180 22.57 27.13 -4.36
C THR A 180 23.44 27.72 -5.46
N THR A 181 22.82 28.49 -6.35
CA THR A 181 23.55 29.36 -7.28
C THR A 181 24.30 30.40 -6.46
N ARG A 182 25.58 30.11 -6.19
CA ARG A 182 26.49 31.00 -5.46
C ARG A 182 26.80 32.23 -6.31
N SER A 183 26.01 33.29 -6.18
CA SER A 183 26.57 34.64 -6.21
C SER A 183 27.38 34.83 -4.91
N GLY A 184 28.66 35.17 -5.06
CA GLY A 184 29.65 35.01 -3.99
C GLY A 184 29.84 36.22 -3.07
N GLY A 185 30.52 35.97 -1.94
CA GLY A 185 30.95 36.98 -0.97
C GLY A 185 31.29 36.32 0.38
N PRO A 186 32.57 36.28 0.83
CA PRO A 186 32.96 35.56 2.04
C PRO A 186 33.12 36.48 3.25
N SER A 187 32.69 36.06 4.45
CA SER A 187 33.38 36.42 5.72
C SER A 187 32.91 35.60 6.93
N VAL A 188 33.91 35.12 7.68
CA VAL A 188 34.00 35.06 9.16
C VAL A 188 32.80 34.47 9.93
N GLY A 189 33.01 33.30 10.53
CA GLY A 189 32.12 32.75 11.56
C GLY A 189 32.43 33.28 12.97
N ILE A 190 31.40 33.37 13.82
CA ILE A 190 31.49 33.52 15.27
C ILE A 190 30.59 32.47 15.94
N LYS A 191 30.95 32.09 17.17
CA LYS A 191 30.35 31.00 17.96
C LYS A 191 29.08 31.44 18.68
N SER A 192 28.27 30.44 19.06
CA SER A 192 27.02 30.56 19.81
C SER A 192 27.16 31.26 21.17
N HIS A 193 26.10 31.93 21.63
CA HIS A 193 25.60 31.88 23.02
C HIS A 193 24.12 32.33 23.07
N PRO A 194 23.28 31.81 24.00
CA PRO A 194 21.88 32.19 24.16
C PRO A 194 21.67 33.26 25.25
N SER A 195 20.65 34.12 25.14
CA SER A 195 20.02 34.84 26.27
C SER A 195 18.71 35.53 25.87
N ASP A 196 17.89 35.76 26.89
CA ASP A 196 16.46 36.03 26.98
C ASP A 196 15.88 37.39 26.50
N LEU A 197 14.59 37.31 26.11
CA LEU A 197 13.43 38.18 26.43
C LEU A 197 13.36 39.69 26.08
N THR A 198 12.52 39.98 25.07
CA THR A 198 11.49 41.07 25.00
C THR A 198 11.96 42.55 24.90
N PRO A 199 11.06 43.51 24.65
CA PRO A 199 10.40 43.75 23.35
C PRO A 199 10.61 45.20 22.86
N ASP A 200 10.48 45.49 21.55
CA ASP A 200 9.96 46.79 21.07
C ASP A 200 9.75 46.84 19.53
N GLU A 201 9.13 47.93 19.10
CA GLU A 201 8.37 48.08 17.84
C GLU A 201 9.15 48.42 16.55
N HIS A 202 8.47 48.16 15.42
CA HIS A 202 8.61 48.85 14.13
C HIS A 202 10.02 48.93 13.49
N GLY A 203 10.48 47.76 13.00
CA GLY A 203 11.47 47.67 11.93
C GLY A 203 10.96 46.78 10.80
N ASP A 204 11.12 47.21 9.55
CA ASP A 204 10.66 46.53 8.33
C ASP A 204 11.33 45.15 8.19
N THR A 205 10.71 44.15 8.82
CA THR A 205 11.21 42.79 8.87
C THR A 205 10.72 42.06 7.64
N ILE A 206 11.66 41.80 6.72
CA ILE A 206 11.53 40.74 5.72
C ILE A 206 11.05 39.50 6.48
N LYS A 207 9.77 39.16 6.34
CA LYS A 207 9.21 37.95 6.92
C LYS A 207 9.89 36.77 6.24
N LEU A 208 10.97 36.27 6.85
CA LEU A 208 11.40 34.91 6.65
C LEU A 208 10.24 34.04 7.13
N GLN A 209 9.32 33.72 6.22
CA GLN A 209 8.31 32.70 6.43
C GLN A 209 9.06 31.47 6.95
N PRO A 210 8.71 30.98 8.15
CA PRO A 210 9.45 29.90 8.74
C PRO A 210 9.29 28.68 7.85
N THR A 211 10.41 28.10 7.39
CA THR A 211 10.43 26.82 6.65
C THR A 211 10.14 25.63 7.57
N SER A 212 9.30 25.83 8.59
CA SER A 212 8.85 24.85 9.57
C SER A 212 7.33 24.79 9.50
N VAL A 213 6.79 23.58 9.38
CA VAL A 213 5.35 23.34 9.38
C VAL A 213 4.72 23.93 10.65
N PRO A 214 3.63 24.72 10.55
CA PRO A 214 2.92 25.21 11.72
C PRO A 214 2.46 24.05 12.63
N ALA A 215 2.57 24.22 13.95
CA ALA A 215 2.22 23.16 14.90
C ALA A 215 0.74 22.71 14.78
N CYS A 216 -0.17 23.59 14.37
CA CYS A 216 -1.58 23.23 14.14
C CYS A 216 -1.76 22.30 12.93
N VAL A 217 -0.94 22.44 11.89
CA VAL A 217 -0.94 21.56 10.70
C VAL A 217 -0.42 20.17 11.08
N LEU A 218 0.69 20.08 11.83
CA LEU A 218 1.19 18.79 12.33
C LEU A 218 0.20 18.11 13.28
N LYS A 219 -0.55 18.88 14.07
CA LYS A 219 -1.61 18.38 14.95
C LYS A 219 -2.81 17.84 14.14
N GLY A 220 -3.18 18.49 13.04
CA GLY A 220 -4.21 17.99 12.10
C GLY A 220 -3.85 16.66 11.44
N ILE A 221 -2.55 16.47 11.11
CA ILE A 221 -2.02 15.19 10.61
C ILE A 221 -2.01 14.09 11.70
N GLY A 222 -2.00 14.47 12.98
CA GLY A 222 -1.90 13.54 14.10
C GLY A 222 -0.52 12.89 14.29
N ARG A 223 0.51 13.33 13.55
CA ARG A 223 1.87 12.77 13.56
C ARG A 223 2.94 13.80 13.94
N THR A 224 2.77 14.40 15.12
CA THR A 224 3.62 15.49 15.64
C THR A 224 5.01 15.04 16.11
N ASP A 225 5.21 13.74 16.32
CA ASP A 225 6.45 13.10 16.76
C ASP A 225 7.42 12.80 15.60
N THR A 226 6.91 12.82 14.37
CA THR A 226 7.57 12.27 13.19
C THR A 226 8.35 13.37 12.44
N SER A 227 9.61 13.11 12.12
CA SER A 227 10.46 14.06 11.39
C SER A 227 9.92 14.37 9.99
N VAL A 228 9.64 15.65 9.72
CA VAL A 228 9.14 16.14 8.43
C VAL A 228 10.27 16.09 7.39
N LEU A 229 10.02 15.42 6.26
CA LEU A 229 10.96 15.34 5.15
C LEU A 229 10.90 16.57 4.25
N GLY A 230 9.70 17.14 4.04
CA GLY A 230 9.52 18.31 3.21
C GLY A 230 8.20 19.02 3.52
N VAL A 231 8.18 20.33 3.26
CA VAL A 231 6.99 21.17 3.35
C VAL A 231 6.94 22.11 2.14
N LYS A 232 5.75 22.32 1.59
CA LYS A 232 5.46 23.34 0.57
C LYS A 232 4.11 23.98 0.91
N GLU A 233 4.05 25.30 0.90
CA GLU A 233 2.79 26.07 1.01
C GLU A 233 2.23 26.30 -0.40
N GLY A 234 0.90 26.37 -0.52
CA GLY A 234 0.24 26.47 -1.81
C GLY A 234 -1.27 26.41 -1.71
N THR A 235 -1.92 25.98 -2.79
CA THR A 235 -3.38 25.80 -2.84
C THR A 235 -3.75 24.40 -3.29
N TYR A 236 -4.86 23.86 -2.81
CA TYR A 236 -5.42 22.58 -3.21
C TYR A 236 -6.94 22.72 -3.33
N ASP A 237 -7.50 22.42 -4.50
CA ASP A 237 -8.94 22.61 -4.78
C ASP A 237 -9.41 24.02 -4.35
N ASP A 238 -8.72 25.04 -4.85
CA ASP A 238 -8.86 26.48 -4.51
C ASP A 238 -8.76 26.86 -3.02
N THR A 239 -8.31 25.94 -2.15
CA THR A 239 -8.13 26.16 -0.71
C THR A 239 -6.65 26.36 -0.36
N ASP A 240 -6.31 27.40 0.42
CA ASP A 240 -4.94 27.59 0.96
C ASP A 240 -4.52 26.38 1.81
N ALA A 241 -3.40 25.73 1.48
CA ALA A 241 -3.01 24.44 2.04
C ALA A 241 -1.48 24.24 2.17
N TYR A 242 -1.09 23.34 3.06
CA TYR A 242 0.27 22.83 3.22
C TYR A 242 0.39 21.41 2.70
N LEU A 243 1.34 21.17 1.80
CA LEU A 243 1.82 19.84 1.42
C LEU A 243 2.96 19.45 2.36
N VAL A 244 2.76 18.44 3.19
CA VAL A 244 3.74 17.93 4.17
C VAL A 244 4.11 16.49 3.84
N LEU A 245 5.41 16.21 3.72
CA LEU A 245 5.94 14.86 3.51
C LEU A 245 6.49 14.29 4.82
N LEU A 246 5.99 13.12 5.22
CA LEU A 246 6.51 12.35 6.35
C LEU A 246 6.90 10.93 5.89
N PRO A 247 7.82 10.24 6.59
CA PRO A 247 8.05 8.81 6.38
C PRO A 247 6.77 8.02 6.62
N ALA A 248 6.54 6.99 5.80
CA ALA A 248 5.47 6.03 6.08
C ALA A 248 5.77 5.28 7.40
N ALA A 249 4.71 4.88 8.12
CA ALA A 249 4.88 4.01 9.29
C ALA A 249 5.35 2.62 8.82
N GLY A 250 6.37 2.05 9.47
CA GLY A 250 6.97 0.77 9.09
C GLY A 250 7.88 0.78 7.85
N ASP A 251 7.54 1.56 6.81
CA ASP A 251 8.20 1.53 5.49
C ASP A 251 9.16 2.72 5.25
N SER A 252 10.46 2.54 5.51
CA SER A 252 11.49 3.57 5.26
C SER A 252 11.68 3.96 3.78
N ASN A 253 11.26 3.08 2.86
CA ASN A 253 11.26 3.27 1.41
C ASN A 253 10.01 3.97 0.87
N ARG A 254 9.05 4.32 1.74
CA ARG A 254 7.84 5.07 1.38
C ARG A 254 7.76 6.39 2.12
N VAL A 255 7.10 7.35 1.49
CA VAL A 255 6.75 8.63 2.10
C VAL A 255 5.26 8.86 1.91
N THR A 256 4.61 9.41 2.92
CA THR A 256 3.20 9.82 2.84
C THR A 256 3.15 11.33 2.74
N ALA A 257 2.48 11.81 1.70
CA ALA A 257 2.15 13.20 1.51
C ALA A 257 0.76 13.47 2.11
N TYR A 258 0.69 14.52 2.93
CA TYR A 258 -0.53 15.05 3.48
C TYR A 258 -0.73 16.44 2.88
N VAL A 259 -1.90 16.69 2.30
CA VAL A 259 -2.36 18.05 2.02
C VAL A 259 -3.33 18.42 3.12
N VAL A 260 -3.05 19.53 3.80
CA VAL A 260 -3.77 19.98 5.00
C VAL A 260 -4.14 21.44 4.81
N ASP A 261 -5.33 21.86 5.26
CA ASP A 261 -5.69 23.28 5.19
C ASP A 261 -4.70 24.18 5.97
N SER A 262 -4.68 25.47 5.61
CA SER A 262 -3.97 26.51 6.35
C SER A 262 -4.89 27.33 7.27
N ALA A 263 -6.17 26.97 7.41
CA ALA A 263 -7.15 27.74 8.17
C ALA A 263 -6.76 27.85 9.64
N CYS A 264 -6.20 26.78 10.21
CA CYS A 264 -5.70 26.75 11.59
C CYS A 264 -4.64 27.81 11.91
N VAL A 265 -3.90 28.31 10.91
CA VAL A 265 -2.89 29.37 11.06
C VAL A 265 -3.55 30.73 11.27
N LYS A 266 -4.70 30.96 10.63
CA LYS A 266 -5.50 32.20 10.73
C LYS A 266 -6.49 32.13 11.90
N GLN A 267 -6.95 30.93 12.27
CA GLN A 267 -7.92 30.68 13.34
C GLN A 267 -7.51 29.47 14.20
N PRO A 268 -6.76 29.67 15.31
CA PRO A 268 -6.21 28.56 16.10
C PRO A 268 -7.26 27.73 16.87
N SER A 269 -8.52 28.16 16.88
CA SER A 269 -9.66 27.42 17.41
C SER A 269 -10.22 26.36 16.44
N VAL A 270 -9.85 26.43 15.15
CA VAL A 270 -10.30 25.48 14.12
C VAL A 270 -9.22 24.40 13.95
N PRO A 271 -9.56 23.10 14.04
CA PRO A 271 -8.61 22.03 13.72
C PRO A 271 -8.29 22.05 12.22
N ALA A 272 -7.03 21.75 11.87
CA ALA A 272 -6.63 21.67 10.46
C ALA A 272 -7.14 20.34 9.84
N GLU A 273 -7.89 20.44 8.75
CA GLU A 273 -8.45 19.31 8.01
C GLU A 273 -7.44 18.75 6.99
N VAL A 274 -7.37 17.42 6.89
CA VAL A 274 -6.51 16.72 5.94
C VAL A 274 -7.27 16.46 4.63
N LEU A 275 -7.10 17.36 3.67
CA LEU A 275 -7.75 17.35 2.34
C LEU A 275 -7.29 16.18 1.44
N LEU A 276 -6.05 15.70 1.64
CA LEU A 276 -5.52 14.56 0.90
C LEU A 276 -4.47 13.79 1.72
N THR A 277 -4.50 12.46 1.64
CA THR A 277 -3.40 11.59 2.08
C THR A 277 -3.06 10.61 0.97
N GLN A 278 -1.80 10.60 0.51
CA GLN A 278 -1.30 9.64 -0.49
C GLN A 278 0.11 9.16 -0.17
N SER A 279 0.41 7.89 -0.44
CA SER A 279 1.71 7.27 -0.18
C SER A 279 2.49 6.98 -1.46
N TYR A 280 3.73 7.44 -1.53
CA TYR A 280 4.62 7.32 -2.69
C TYR A 280 5.87 6.52 -2.34
N ALA A 281 6.52 5.96 -3.37
CA ALA A 281 7.87 5.44 -3.25
C ALA A 281 8.87 6.59 -3.07
N ARG A 282 9.93 6.36 -2.30
CA ARG A 282 10.97 7.36 -2.01
C ARG A 282 12.08 7.43 -3.09
N SER A 283 12.08 6.48 -4.03
CA SER A 283 13.10 6.24 -5.06
C SER A 283 12.59 6.58 -6.47
#